data_AF-A0A7S2UK73-F1
#
_entry.id   AF-A0A7S2UK73-F1
#
_cell.length_a   1.000
_cell.length_b   1.000
_cell.length_c   1.000
_cell.angle_alpha   90.00
_cell.angle_beta   90.00
_cell.angle_gamma   90.00
#
_symmetry.space_group_name_H-M   'P 1'
#
loop_
_entity.id
_entity.type
_entity.pdbx_description
1 polymer ?
#
loop_
_entity_poly.entity_id
_entity_poly.type
_entity_poly.pdbx_seq_one_letter_code
_entity_poly.pdbx_strand_id
1 'polypeptide(L)'
;VGVGVAPAFFVFCIGWILLLSNEFLRLTPSKWHKPRGYFQLWLVILFGSLFTEAIKPNQDVEIIKKFDTEEEKIEKRWEMREALMAECGRNIRKEFGVELDHAASKTGVGFEDMAVSADGVRDKLRLNPLKPVLYPHQLRLRRYVYHLRIVSSIFLWKHTYYSFWITSLSFFGCIPILFIPWGMVLRFIIRTVIILGLGPWMKIVDRCYFLQDRKMTDEEYEAKIKQQIEKRYTNVLKSITDYQVKKEKAAKFRSMKKYLYGKFAVNVPRINVDLYADIPMPKSSSKVHDRGDEPIIISRRKFGQKICGDMIPVREIQFTDGGHDSVRDVGNDNRPDPPLTKMQKEFLHTIPVLMVRKLLSKMKGQLKDHSDKGADIYKREIQFTHFGDDSGKSVQDDNDPDLSLPKIPQPSLEIPMKKAN
;
A
#
# COMPACT_ATOMS: atom_id res chain seq x y z
N VAL A 1 -34.08 -18.08 -11.37
CA VAL A 1 -34.21 -16.79 -12.09
C VAL A 1 -33.48 -15.63 -11.39
N GLY A 2 -33.42 -15.56 -10.05
CA GLY A 2 -32.85 -14.40 -9.34
C GLY A 2 -31.32 -14.17 -9.41
N VAL A 3 -30.50 -15.20 -9.63
CA VAL A 3 -29.03 -15.06 -9.52
C VAL A 3 -28.40 -14.26 -10.68
N GLY A 4 -29.07 -14.18 -11.83
CA GLY A 4 -28.54 -13.49 -13.01
C GLY A 4 -28.59 -11.97 -12.94
N VAL A 5 -29.47 -11.39 -12.13
CA VAL A 5 -29.65 -9.94 -12.05
C VAL A 5 -28.63 -9.29 -11.10
N ALA A 6 -28.06 -10.05 -10.16
CA ALA A 6 -27.19 -9.52 -9.12
C ALA A 6 -25.93 -8.79 -9.64
N PRO A 7 -25.18 -9.32 -10.64
CA PRO A 7 -24.00 -8.61 -11.17
C PRO A 7 -24.37 -7.34 -11.93
N ALA A 8 -25.47 -7.38 -12.70
CA ALA A 8 -26.01 -6.21 -13.40
C ALA A 8 -26.38 -5.11 -12.41
N PHE A 9 -27.12 -5.48 -11.37
CA PHE A 9 -27.54 -4.59 -10.30
C PHE A 9 -26.34 -3.99 -9.57
N PHE A 10 -25.31 -4.79 -9.25
CA PHE A 10 -24.10 -4.29 -8.60
C PHE A 10 -23.37 -3.23 -9.44
N VAL A 11 -23.19 -3.50 -10.74
CA VAL A 11 -22.55 -2.53 -11.64
C VAL A 11 -23.40 -1.27 -11.75
N PHE A 12 -24.72 -1.40 -11.87
CA PHE A 12 -25.64 -0.26 -11.88
C PHE A 12 -25.56 0.57 -10.59
N CYS A 13 -25.50 -0.08 -9.42
CA CYS A 13 -25.34 0.59 -8.12
C CYS A 13 -24.05 1.40 -8.04
N ILE A 14 -22.94 0.92 -8.61
CA ILE A 14 -21.69 1.69 -8.67
C ILE A 14 -21.89 3.00 -9.46
N GLY A 15 -22.52 2.92 -10.62
CA GLY A 15 -22.84 4.10 -11.44
C GLY A 15 -23.74 5.07 -10.71
N TRP A 16 -24.75 4.54 -10.00
CA TRP A 16 -25.67 5.33 -9.19
C TRP A 16 -24.99 6.03 -8.01
N ILE A 17 -24.14 5.32 -7.26
CA ILE A 17 -23.37 5.90 -6.15
C ILE A 17 -22.48 7.03 -6.66
N LEU A 18 -21.77 6.83 -7.77
CA LEU A 18 -20.94 7.87 -8.38
C LEU A 18 -21.77 9.08 -8.83
N LEU A 19 -22.95 8.86 -9.40
CA LEU A 19 -23.88 9.93 -9.79
C LEU A 19 -24.37 10.71 -8.55
N LEU A 20 -24.74 10.01 -7.48
CA LEU A 20 -25.14 10.63 -6.21
C LEU A 20 -23.99 11.43 -5.59
N SER A 21 -22.76 10.91 -5.60
CA SER A 21 -21.58 11.65 -5.15
C SER A 21 -21.37 12.92 -5.96
N ASN A 22 -21.58 12.88 -7.28
CA ASN A 22 -21.50 14.08 -8.12
C ASN A 22 -22.54 15.14 -7.73
N GLU A 23 -23.80 14.74 -7.54
CA GLU A 23 -24.86 15.68 -7.15
C GLU A 23 -24.61 16.25 -5.75
N PHE A 24 -24.14 15.43 -4.80
CA PHE A 24 -23.77 15.89 -3.47
C PHE A 24 -22.66 16.95 -3.51
N LEU A 25 -21.59 16.71 -4.28
CA LEU A 25 -20.50 17.67 -4.45
C LEU A 25 -20.89 18.94 -5.23
N ARG A 26 -22.00 18.91 -5.98
CA ARG A 26 -22.53 20.09 -6.66
C ARG A 26 -23.30 21.02 -5.74
N LEU A 27 -23.67 20.55 -4.54
CA LEU A 27 -24.29 21.37 -3.49
C LEU A 27 -23.27 22.31 -2.83
N THR A 28 -21.96 22.07 -2.99
CA THR A 28 -20.93 22.95 -2.44
C THR A 28 -21.05 24.35 -3.07
N PRO A 29 -21.12 25.43 -2.27
CA PRO A 29 -21.30 26.79 -2.80
C PRO A 29 -20.06 27.30 -3.55
N SER A 30 -18.88 26.74 -3.27
CA SER A 30 -17.63 27.13 -3.91
C SER A 30 -17.57 26.63 -5.36
N LYS A 31 -17.58 27.57 -6.33
CA LYS A 31 -17.40 27.26 -7.75
C LYS A 31 -16.09 26.54 -8.08
N TRP A 32 -15.06 26.70 -7.25
CA TRP A 32 -13.77 26.04 -7.42
C TRP A 32 -13.80 24.54 -7.08
N HIS A 33 -14.70 24.15 -6.18
CA HIS A 33 -14.86 22.76 -5.78
C HIS A 33 -15.94 22.03 -6.57
N LYS A 34 -16.83 22.79 -7.21
CA LYS A 34 -17.99 22.24 -7.92
C LYS A 34 -17.53 21.41 -9.13
N PRO A 35 -17.72 20.08 -9.13
CA PRO A 35 -17.44 19.27 -10.31
C PRO A 35 -18.41 19.62 -11.43
N ARG A 36 -18.01 19.34 -12.68
CA ARG A 36 -18.90 19.47 -13.83
C ARG A 36 -20.05 18.47 -13.71
N GLY A 37 -21.26 18.92 -14.03
CA GLY A 37 -22.43 18.04 -14.01
C GLY A 37 -22.27 16.89 -15.00
N TYR A 38 -22.74 15.69 -14.64
CA TYR A 38 -22.68 14.51 -15.51
C TYR A 38 -23.32 14.77 -16.89
N PHE A 39 -24.51 15.39 -16.90
CA PHE A 39 -25.18 15.78 -18.14
C PHE A 39 -24.46 16.89 -18.91
N GLN A 40 -23.81 17.83 -18.21
CA GLN A 40 -23.00 18.86 -18.88
C GLN A 40 -21.83 18.21 -19.63
N LEU A 41 -21.20 17.18 -19.07
CA LEU A 41 -20.14 16.43 -19.76
C LEU A 41 -20.66 15.70 -21.01
N TRP A 42 -21.87 15.13 -20.95
CA TRP A 42 -22.53 14.58 -22.14
C TRP A 42 -22.77 15.64 -23.22
N LEU A 43 -23.31 16.81 -22.84
CA LEU A 43 -23.53 17.91 -23.78
C LEU A 43 -22.21 18.40 -24.39
N VAL A 44 -21.13 18.48 -23.61
CA VAL A 44 -19.79 18.83 -24.13
C VAL A 44 -19.31 17.82 -25.17
N ILE A 45 -19.57 16.52 -24.98
CA ILE A 45 -19.19 15.48 -25.94
C ILE A 45 -20.04 15.57 -27.22
N LEU A 46 -21.34 15.78 -27.08
CA LEU A 46 -22.27 15.81 -28.22
C LEU A 46 -22.15 17.08 -29.06
N PHE A 47 -21.99 18.25 -28.41
CA PHE A 47 -21.98 19.54 -29.08
C PHE A 47 -20.59 20.16 -29.23
N GLY A 48 -19.56 19.59 -28.59
CA GLY A 48 -18.20 20.13 -28.60
C GLY A 48 -18.05 21.48 -27.88
N SER A 49 -19.14 22.04 -27.33
CA SER A 49 -19.16 23.34 -26.67
C SER A 49 -18.71 23.21 -25.22
N LEU A 50 -17.65 23.92 -24.85
CA LEU A 50 -17.19 24.00 -23.47
C LEU A 50 -18.07 24.99 -22.70
N PHE A 51 -18.99 24.48 -21.89
CA PHE A 51 -19.70 25.29 -20.90
C PHE A 51 -18.76 25.54 -19.71
N THR A 52 -17.94 26.59 -19.81
CA THR A 52 -17.14 27.09 -18.70
C THR A 52 -17.72 28.41 -18.25
N GLU A 53 -18.13 28.50 -16.98
CA GLU A 53 -18.52 29.77 -16.38
C GLU A 53 -17.27 30.55 -15.96
N ALA A 54 -17.22 31.84 -16.30
CA ALA A 54 -16.21 32.73 -15.72
C ALA A 54 -16.48 32.92 -14.23
N ILE A 55 -15.44 32.80 -13.40
CA ILE A 55 -15.52 32.99 -11.95
C ILE A 55 -15.01 34.39 -11.62
N LYS A 56 -15.89 35.24 -11.08
CA LYS A 56 -15.53 36.59 -10.64
C LYS A 56 -14.77 36.52 -9.31
N PRO A 57 -13.81 37.44 -9.07
CA PRO A 57 -13.11 37.50 -7.79
C PRO A 57 -14.09 37.84 -6.67
N ASN A 58 -13.91 37.22 -5.51
CA ASN A 58 -14.76 37.36 -4.31
C ASN A 58 -16.24 37.04 -4.51
N GLN A 59 -16.59 36.26 -5.54
CA GLN A 59 -17.94 35.77 -5.71
C GLN A 59 -18.28 34.75 -4.60
N ASP A 60 -19.46 34.88 -4.00
CA ASP A 60 -20.05 33.94 -3.02
C ASP A 60 -19.24 33.75 -1.71
N VAL A 61 -18.33 34.66 -1.36
CA VAL A 61 -17.45 34.52 -0.18
C VAL A 61 -18.23 34.40 1.12
N GLU A 62 -19.34 35.11 1.27
CA GLU A 62 -20.18 35.02 2.47
C GLU A 62 -20.90 33.68 2.58
N ILE A 63 -21.34 33.11 1.46
CA ILE A 63 -22.01 31.80 1.42
C ILE A 63 -21.00 30.70 1.75
N ILE A 64 -19.79 30.79 1.19
CA ILE A 64 -18.69 29.88 1.48
C ILE A 64 -18.35 29.94 2.98
N LYS A 65 -18.19 31.14 3.56
CA LYS A 65 -17.92 31.29 5.00
C LYS A 65 -19.00 30.65 5.87
N LYS A 66 -20.28 30.82 5.54
CA LYS A 66 -21.38 30.20 6.28
C LYS A 66 -21.31 28.68 6.20
N PHE A 67 -21.09 28.14 5.00
CA PHE A 67 -20.93 26.72 4.77
C PHE A 67 -19.73 26.14 5.54
N ASP A 68 -18.58 26.79 5.49
CA ASP A 68 -17.37 26.39 6.22
C ASP A 68 -17.62 26.37 7.74
N THR A 69 -18.34 27.36 8.28
CA THR A 69 -18.69 27.37 9.72
C THR A 69 -19.68 26.29 10.10
N GLU A 70 -20.55 25.84 9.18
CA GLU A 70 -21.46 24.72 9.42
C GLU A 70 -20.72 23.38 9.35
N GLU A 71 -19.80 23.21 8.40
CA GLU A 71 -18.92 22.05 8.33
C GLU A 71 -18.03 21.93 9.57
N GLU A 72 -17.43 23.03 10.03
CA GLU A 72 -16.62 23.04 11.25
C GLU A 72 -17.44 22.61 12.49
N LYS A 73 -18.72 23.01 12.57
CA LYS A 73 -19.63 22.56 13.64
C LYS A 73 -19.96 21.07 13.52
N ILE A 74 -20.02 20.52 12.31
CA ILE A 74 -20.19 19.08 12.10
C ILE A 74 -18.93 18.34 12.53
N GLU A 75 -17.75 18.79 12.10
CA GLU A 75 -16.46 18.18 12.42
C GLU A 75 -16.20 18.14 13.92
N LYS A 76 -16.41 19.25 14.64
CA LYS A 76 -16.30 19.29 16.11
C LYS A 76 -17.22 18.28 16.80
N ARG A 77 -18.41 18.03 16.26
CA ARG A 77 -19.33 16.99 16.78
C ARG A 77 -18.79 15.57 16.54
N TRP A 78 -18.08 15.34 15.45
CA TRP A 78 -17.41 14.05 15.18
C TRP A 78 -16.21 13.85 16.09
N GLU A 79 -15.34 14.85 16.23
CA GLU A 79 -14.18 14.80 17.13
C GLU A 79 -14.61 14.53 18.57
N MET A 80 -15.68 15.17 19.03
CA MET A 80 -16.24 14.93 20.37
C MET A 80 -16.72 13.47 20.54
N ARG A 81 -17.32 12.87 19.50
CA ARG A 81 -17.73 11.45 19.52
C ARG A 81 -16.54 10.51 19.52
N GLU A 82 -15.50 10.79 18.74
CA GLU A 82 -14.27 10.00 18.73
C GLU A 82 -13.54 10.06 20.07
N ALA A 83 -13.45 11.26 20.67
CA ALA A 83 -12.87 11.44 22.00
C ALA A 83 -13.61 10.62 23.05
N LEU A 84 -14.95 10.64 23.01
CA LEU A 84 -15.79 9.85 23.90
C LEU A 84 -15.58 8.34 23.70
N MET A 85 -15.52 7.87 22.44
CA MET A 85 -15.23 6.46 22.14
C MET A 85 -13.82 6.05 22.58
N ALA A 86 -12.82 6.92 22.44
CA ALA A 86 -11.47 6.66 22.91
C ALA A 86 -11.37 6.64 24.45
N GLU A 87 -12.15 7.47 25.15
CA GLU A 87 -12.30 7.39 26.60
C GLU A 87 -12.98 6.10 27.04
N CYS A 88 -14.07 5.71 26.39
CA CYS A 88 -14.76 4.45 26.65
C CYS A 88 -13.80 3.26 26.44
N GLY A 89 -13.04 3.23 25.33
CA GLY A 89 -12.04 2.19 25.07
C GLY A 89 -10.89 2.17 26.10
N ARG A 90 -10.47 3.33 26.61
CA ARG A 90 -9.50 3.41 27.71
C ARG A 90 -10.08 2.87 29.02
N ASN A 91 -11.33 3.15 29.32
CA ASN A 91 -12.00 2.66 30.53
C ASN A 91 -12.20 1.14 30.47
N ILE A 92 -12.70 0.60 29.35
CA ILE A 92 -12.79 -0.84 29.10
C ILE A 92 -11.42 -1.49 29.26
N ARG A 93 -10.35 -0.91 28.69
CA ARG A 93 -9.00 -1.47 28.82
C ARG A 93 -8.47 -1.41 30.26
N LYS A 94 -8.88 -0.44 31.07
CA LYS A 94 -8.54 -0.41 32.50
C LYS A 94 -9.31 -1.50 33.27
N GLU A 95 -10.61 -1.63 33.02
CA GLU A 95 -11.46 -2.65 33.64
C GLU A 95 -10.95 -4.06 33.32
N PHE A 96 -10.79 -4.39 32.03
CA PHE A 96 -10.29 -5.71 31.59
C PHE A 96 -8.78 -5.89 31.77
N GLY A 97 -7.99 -4.81 31.76
CA GLY A 97 -6.55 -4.87 31.95
C GLY A 97 -6.18 -5.26 33.37
N VAL A 98 -6.94 -4.79 34.36
CA VAL A 98 -6.80 -5.22 35.76
C VAL A 98 -7.10 -6.71 35.88
N GLU A 99 -8.12 -7.22 35.19
CA GLU A 99 -8.42 -8.66 35.17
C GLU A 99 -7.31 -9.49 34.50
N LEU A 100 -6.72 -9.00 33.41
CA LEU A 100 -5.62 -9.66 32.70
C LEU A 100 -4.31 -9.63 33.49
N ASP A 101 -4.01 -8.54 34.18
CA ASP A 101 -2.85 -8.43 35.06
C ASP A 101 -3.03 -9.33 36.30
N HIS A 102 -4.26 -9.48 36.80
CA HIS A 102 -4.59 -10.47 37.83
C HIS A 102 -4.49 -11.92 37.33
N ALA A 103 -4.85 -12.20 36.07
CA ALA A 103 -4.70 -13.52 35.46
C ALA A 103 -3.22 -13.85 35.16
N ALA A 104 -2.44 -12.86 34.70
CA ALA A 104 -1.01 -12.97 34.40
C ALA A 104 -0.17 -13.16 35.67
N SER A 105 -0.50 -12.42 36.75
CA SER A 105 0.13 -12.62 38.06
C SER A 105 -0.21 -14.00 38.66
N LYS A 106 -1.41 -14.54 38.43
CA LYS A 106 -1.76 -15.92 38.82
C LYS A 106 -1.04 -17.00 38.00
N THR A 107 -0.62 -16.71 36.76
CA THR A 107 0.05 -17.71 35.89
C THR A 107 1.57 -17.76 36.06
N GLY A 108 2.18 -16.89 36.87
CA GLY A 108 3.58 -17.05 37.30
C GLY A 108 4.64 -16.95 36.19
N VAL A 109 4.27 -16.54 34.97
CA VAL A 109 5.23 -16.30 33.88
C VAL A 109 5.79 -14.90 34.02
N GLY A 110 6.79 -14.75 34.90
CA GLY A 110 7.49 -13.51 35.16
C GLY A 110 8.23 -12.99 33.93
N PHE A 111 7.67 -11.94 33.31
CA PHE A 111 8.36 -11.12 32.31
C PHE A 111 8.86 -9.85 33.01
N GLU A 112 9.72 -10.03 34.01
CA GLU A 112 10.34 -8.91 34.73
C GLU A 112 11.51 -8.31 33.92
N ASP A 113 11.44 -6.99 33.76
CA ASP A 113 12.54 -6.03 33.69
C ASP A 113 13.59 -6.13 32.59
N MET A 114 13.27 -5.47 31.47
CA MET A 114 14.27 -4.98 30.52
C MET A 114 14.13 -3.46 30.31
N ALA A 115 14.12 -2.70 31.42
CA ALA A 115 14.22 -1.24 31.43
C ALA A 115 15.67 -0.81 31.64
N VAL A 116 16.49 -0.82 30.56
CA VAL A 116 17.84 -0.24 30.58
C VAL A 116 17.84 1.14 29.93
N SER A 117 18.18 2.13 30.75
CA SER A 117 18.56 3.50 30.39
C SER A 117 19.93 3.53 29.67
N ALA A 118 20.03 4.17 28.49
CA ALA A 118 21.31 4.51 27.85
C ALA A 118 21.10 5.49 26.68
N ASP A 119 21.40 6.77 26.91
CA ASP A 119 20.96 7.90 26.06
C ASP A 119 21.94 8.38 24.98
N GLY A 120 23.09 7.74 24.73
CA GLY A 120 24.09 8.28 23.79
C GLY A 120 24.50 7.38 22.61
N VAL A 121 24.44 6.06 22.78
CA VAL A 121 24.89 5.08 21.78
C VAL A 121 23.72 4.44 21.02
N ARG A 122 22.49 4.73 21.45
CA ARG A 122 21.25 4.16 20.91
C ARG A 122 20.94 4.59 19.48
N ASP A 123 21.37 5.76 18.99
CA ASP A 123 20.95 6.18 17.65
C ASP A 123 21.68 5.47 16.50
N LYS A 124 22.86 4.89 16.74
CA LYS A 124 23.54 4.02 15.76
C LYS A 124 23.19 2.53 15.91
N LEU A 125 22.75 2.10 17.10
CA LEU A 125 22.29 0.74 17.38
C LEU A 125 20.76 0.56 17.31
N ARG A 126 19.98 1.64 17.16
CA ARG A 126 18.57 1.63 16.72
C ARG A 126 18.44 1.34 15.21
N LEU A 127 19.28 0.45 14.70
CA LEU A 127 18.89 -0.38 13.57
C LEU A 127 17.74 -1.23 14.09
N ASN A 128 16.53 -0.67 14.02
CA ASN A 128 15.29 -1.36 14.33
C ASN A 128 15.39 -2.71 13.59
N PRO A 129 15.59 -3.85 14.28
CA PRO A 129 15.87 -5.13 13.62
C PRO A 129 14.69 -5.55 12.75
N LEU A 130 13.53 -4.97 13.05
CA LEU A 130 12.30 -5.06 12.29
C LEU A 130 12.26 -4.20 11.03
N LYS A 131 13.08 -3.16 10.88
CA LYS A 131 13.09 -2.31 9.68
C LYS A 131 13.36 -3.07 8.38
N PRO A 132 14.36 -3.97 8.26
CA PRO A 132 14.54 -4.76 7.04
C PRO A 132 13.35 -5.67 6.73
N VAL A 133 12.64 -6.15 7.77
CA VAL A 133 11.44 -7.00 7.63
C VAL A 133 10.20 -6.17 7.28
N LEU A 134 9.97 -5.04 7.94
CA LEU A 134 8.80 -4.17 7.75
C LEU A 134 8.90 -3.32 6.49
N TYR A 135 10.09 -2.89 6.09
CA TYR A 135 10.27 -2.01 4.94
C TYR A 135 9.61 -2.51 3.64
N PRO A 136 9.72 -3.81 3.24
CA PRO A 136 8.98 -4.29 2.07
C PRO A 136 7.46 -4.24 2.25
N HIS A 137 6.94 -4.49 3.46
CA HIS A 137 5.52 -4.36 3.75
C HIS A 137 5.05 -2.90 3.73
N GLN A 138 5.82 -1.97 4.29
CA GLN A 138 5.57 -0.54 4.21
C GLN A 138 5.54 -0.04 2.76
N LEU A 139 6.44 -0.55 1.91
CA LEU A 139 6.43 -0.23 0.48
C LEU A 139 5.18 -0.76 -0.23
N ARG A 140 4.68 -1.95 0.14
CA ARG A 140 3.41 -2.48 -0.39
C ARG A 140 2.24 -1.64 0.10
N LEU A 141 2.19 -1.33 1.40
CA LEU A 141 1.14 -0.50 2.01
C LEU A 141 1.11 0.89 1.36
N ARG A 142 2.27 1.50 1.11
CA ARG A 142 2.35 2.78 0.39
C ARG A 142 1.72 2.72 -0.99
N ARG A 143 1.89 1.61 -1.73
CA ARG A 143 1.22 1.42 -3.03
C ARG A 143 -0.29 1.29 -2.87
N TYR A 144 -0.76 0.52 -1.89
CA TYR A 144 -2.19 0.37 -1.63
C TYR A 144 -2.84 1.70 -1.24
N VAL A 145 -2.23 2.46 -0.33
CA VAL A 145 -2.70 3.80 0.07
C VAL A 145 -2.73 4.75 -1.13
N TYR A 146 -1.72 4.69 -1.99
CA TYR A 146 -1.69 5.48 -3.24
C TYR A 146 -2.87 5.12 -4.16
N HIS A 147 -3.16 3.83 -4.36
CA HIS A 147 -4.31 3.39 -5.15
C HIS A 147 -5.65 3.77 -4.51
N LEU A 148 -5.80 3.59 -3.19
CA LEU A 148 -6.99 4.01 -2.46
C LEU A 148 -7.22 5.51 -2.58
N ARG A 149 -6.16 6.33 -2.57
CA ARG A 149 -6.28 7.77 -2.78
C ARG A 149 -6.75 8.11 -4.20
N ILE A 150 -6.26 7.40 -5.21
CA ILE A 150 -6.75 7.56 -6.60
C ILE A 150 -8.24 7.20 -6.67
N VAL A 151 -8.62 6.06 -6.10
CA VAL A 151 -10.02 5.60 -6.06
C VAL A 151 -10.89 6.63 -5.34
N SER A 152 -10.48 7.11 -4.17
CA SER A 152 -11.16 8.18 -3.44
C SER A 152 -11.28 9.47 -4.27
N SER A 153 -10.23 9.85 -5.01
CA SER A 153 -10.27 11.03 -5.88
C SER A 153 -11.23 10.88 -7.07
N ILE A 154 -11.43 9.64 -7.55
CA ILE A 154 -12.44 9.32 -8.57
C ILE A 154 -13.85 9.37 -7.97
N PHE A 155 -14.07 8.79 -6.78
CA PHE A 155 -15.36 8.86 -6.08
C PHE A 155 -15.76 10.30 -5.73
N LEU A 156 -14.78 11.12 -5.34
CA LEU A 156 -14.96 12.55 -5.05
C LEU A 156 -14.99 13.43 -6.30
N TRP A 157 -15.07 12.87 -7.51
CA TRP A 157 -15.12 13.61 -8.78
C TRP A 157 -14.00 14.65 -8.99
N LYS A 158 -12.89 14.57 -8.24
CA LYS A 158 -11.71 15.44 -8.43
C LYS A 158 -11.13 15.25 -9.83
N HIS A 159 -11.22 14.03 -10.36
CA HIS A 159 -10.92 13.72 -11.75
C HIS A 159 -12.20 13.44 -12.54
N THR A 160 -12.97 14.50 -12.80
CA THR A 160 -14.27 14.46 -13.49
C THR A 160 -14.29 13.59 -14.75
N TYR A 161 -13.20 13.58 -15.54
CA TYR A 161 -13.09 12.76 -16.75
C TYR A 161 -13.13 11.25 -16.46
N TYR A 162 -12.35 10.76 -15.49
CA TYR A 162 -12.35 9.33 -15.17
C TYR A 162 -13.66 8.90 -14.51
N SER A 163 -14.17 9.72 -13.58
CA SER A 163 -15.45 9.46 -12.93
C SER A 163 -16.58 9.38 -13.95
N PHE A 164 -16.63 10.32 -14.90
CA PHE A 164 -17.59 10.32 -16.00
C PHE A 164 -17.57 9.02 -16.80
N TRP A 165 -16.40 8.61 -17.30
CA TRP A 165 -16.30 7.38 -18.10
C TRP A 165 -16.64 6.13 -17.29
N ILE A 166 -16.24 6.04 -16.03
CA ILE A 166 -16.59 4.91 -15.17
C ILE A 166 -18.11 4.85 -14.94
N THR A 167 -18.74 5.99 -14.66
CA THR A 167 -20.20 6.08 -14.50
C THR A 167 -20.93 5.71 -15.79
N SER A 168 -20.51 6.23 -16.95
CA SER A 168 -21.11 5.89 -18.24
C SER A 168 -20.92 4.42 -18.59
N LEU A 169 -19.71 3.87 -18.42
CA LEU A 169 -19.44 2.45 -18.65
C LEU A 169 -20.21 1.53 -17.69
N SER A 170 -20.48 1.97 -16.47
CA SER A 170 -21.32 1.23 -15.53
C SER A 170 -22.78 1.16 -16.03
N PHE A 171 -23.36 2.29 -16.45
CA PHE A 171 -24.74 2.29 -16.98
C PHE A 171 -24.86 1.53 -18.30
N PHE A 172 -23.96 1.78 -19.26
CA PHE A 172 -23.97 1.08 -20.55
C PHE A 172 -23.58 -0.39 -20.41
N GLY A 173 -22.65 -0.71 -19.51
CA GLY A 173 -22.18 -2.07 -19.25
C GLY A 173 -23.21 -2.95 -18.55
N CYS A 174 -24.16 -2.36 -17.82
CA CYS A 174 -25.27 -3.08 -17.20
C CYS A 174 -26.15 -3.79 -18.26
N ILE A 175 -26.40 -3.15 -19.41
CA ILE A 175 -27.25 -3.70 -20.49
C ILE A 175 -26.69 -5.02 -21.04
N PRO A 176 -25.46 -5.12 -21.57
CA PRO A 176 -24.92 -6.38 -22.08
C PRO A 176 -24.76 -7.43 -20.96
N ILE A 177 -24.46 -6.99 -19.74
CA ILE A 177 -24.36 -7.88 -18.57
C ILE A 177 -25.69 -8.59 -18.29
N LEU A 178 -26.85 -7.94 -18.52
CA LEU A 178 -28.16 -8.59 -18.36
C LEU A 178 -28.38 -9.75 -19.33
N PHE A 179 -27.80 -9.70 -20.53
CA PHE A 179 -27.93 -10.74 -21.55
C PHE A 179 -26.98 -11.93 -21.33
N ILE A 180 -25.99 -11.81 -20.44
CA ILE A 180 -25.04 -12.88 -20.16
C ILE A 180 -25.73 -13.96 -19.30
N PRO A 181 -25.69 -15.24 -19.69
CA PRO A 181 -26.21 -16.33 -18.87
C PRO A 181 -25.28 -16.59 -17.66
N TRP A 182 -25.43 -15.78 -16.60
CA TRP A 182 -24.58 -15.81 -15.40
C TRP A 182 -24.51 -17.17 -14.72
N GLY A 183 -25.55 -17.99 -14.82
CA GLY A 183 -25.53 -19.37 -14.32
C GLY A 183 -24.43 -20.21 -14.97
N MET A 184 -24.21 -20.04 -16.28
CA MET A 184 -23.14 -20.74 -16.99
C MET A 184 -21.77 -20.18 -16.64
N VAL A 185 -21.63 -18.85 -16.57
CA VAL A 185 -20.37 -18.17 -16.22
C VAL A 185 -19.94 -18.50 -14.79
N LEU A 186 -20.83 -18.43 -13.80
CA LEU A 186 -20.52 -18.77 -12.41
C LEU A 186 -20.13 -20.24 -12.25
N ARG A 187 -20.86 -21.16 -12.91
CA ARG A 187 -20.46 -22.58 -12.95
C ARG A 187 -19.08 -22.75 -13.55
N PHE A 188 -18.76 -22.03 -14.62
CA PHE A 188 -17.44 -22.07 -15.25
C PHE A 188 -16.35 -21.50 -14.35
N ILE A 189 -16.59 -20.37 -13.67
CA ILE A 189 -15.65 -19.76 -12.73
C ILE A 189 -15.40 -20.70 -11.54
N ILE A 190 -16.45 -21.20 -10.90
CA ILE A 190 -16.34 -22.14 -9.76
C ILE A 190 -15.59 -23.39 -10.20
N ARG A 191 -15.93 -23.96 -11.36
CA ARG A 191 -15.20 -25.11 -11.91
C ARG A 191 -13.73 -24.80 -12.17
N THR A 192 -13.42 -23.62 -12.71
CA THR A 192 -12.04 -23.18 -12.95
C THR A 192 -11.29 -22.98 -11.64
N VAL A 193 -11.92 -22.38 -10.63
CA VAL A 193 -11.34 -22.20 -9.29
C VAL A 193 -11.08 -23.54 -8.61
N ILE A 194 -12.01 -24.49 -8.70
CA ILE A 194 -11.82 -25.85 -8.17
C ILE A 194 -10.70 -26.55 -8.92
N ILE A 195 -10.68 -26.49 -10.25
CA ILE A 195 -9.64 -27.11 -11.05
C ILE A 195 -8.27 -26.49 -10.74
N LEU A 196 -8.13 -25.17 -10.72
CA LEU A 196 -6.86 -24.48 -10.44
C LEU A 196 -6.42 -24.60 -8.98
N GLY A 197 -7.38 -24.54 -8.05
CA GLY A 197 -7.15 -24.53 -6.61
C GLY A 197 -6.94 -25.92 -6.01
N LEU A 198 -7.76 -26.90 -6.38
CA LEU A 198 -7.66 -28.26 -5.83
C LEU A 198 -6.83 -29.20 -6.71
N GLY A 199 -6.90 -29.08 -8.04
CA GLY A 199 -6.28 -30.03 -8.95
C GLY A 199 -4.74 -30.03 -8.90
N PRO A 200 -4.08 -28.94 -9.33
CA PRO A 200 -2.62 -28.83 -9.31
C PRO A 200 -2.06 -28.92 -7.90
N TRP A 201 -2.70 -28.32 -6.90
CA TRP A 201 -2.15 -28.26 -5.55
C TRP A 201 -2.09 -29.63 -4.88
N MET A 202 -3.10 -30.50 -5.03
CA MET A 202 -2.99 -31.88 -4.54
C MET A 202 -1.82 -32.62 -5.19
N LYS A 203 -1.62 -32.45 -6.50
CA LYS A 203 -0.51 -33.09 -7.22
C LYS A 203 0.86 -32.52 -6.84
N ILE A 204 0.93 -31.22 -6.54
CA ILE A 204 2.14 -30.55 -6.06
C ILE A 204 2.46 -31.00 -4.64
N VAL A 205 1.47 -31.05 -3.74
CA VAL A 205 1.65 -31.55 -2.36
C VAL A 205 2.09 -33.01 -2.40
N ASP A 206 1.44 -33.86 -3.21
CA ASP A 206 1.83 -35.27 -3.33
C ASP A 206 3.27 -35.44 -3.82
N ARG A 207 3.65 -34.68 -4.86
CA ARG A 207 4.98 -34.75 -5.43
C ARG A 207 6.05 -34.12 -4.54
N CYS A 208 5.73 -33.06 -3.80
CA CYS A 208 6.68 -32.38 -2.92
C CYS A 208 6.91 -33.12 -1.60
N TYR A 209 5.86 -33.69 -0.99
CA TYR A 209 5.97 -34.35 0.31
C TYR A 209 6.24 -35.85 0.20
N PHE A 210 5.49 -36.61 -0.62
CA PHE A 210 5.58 -38.08 -0.56
C PHE A 210 6.66 -38.70 -1.47
N LEU A 211 7.03 -38.03 -2.57
CA LEU A 211 8.04 -38.54 -3.50
C LEU A 211 9.48 -38.24 -3.06
N GLN A 212 9.67 -37.24 -2.18
CA GLN A 212 10.99 -36.78 -1.80
C GLN A 212 11.57 -37.54 -0.60
N ASP A 213 10.73 -38.05 0.30
CA ASP A 213 11.17 -38.69 1.55
C ASP A 213 11.49 -40.19 1.42
N ARG A 214 11.06 -40.86 0.34
CA ARG A 214 11.07 -42.33 0.29
C ARG A 214 12.41 -42.98 -0.17
N LYS A 215 13.41 -42.20 -0.58
CA LYS A 215 14.64 -42.73 -1.19
C LYS A 215 15.94 -42.11 -0.70
N MET A 216 15.88 -41.24 0.31
CA MET A 216 17.03 -40.43 0.68
C MET A 216 17.62 -40.94 1.99
N THR A 217 18.88 -41.37 1.96
CA THR A 217 19.63 -41.73 3.17
C THR A 217 19.83 -40.49 4.04
N ASP A 218 19.83 -40.64 5.38
CA ASP A 218 19.95 -39.52 6.32
C ASP A 218 21.16 -38.61 6.03
N GLU A 219 22.29 -39.19 5.62
CA GLU A 219 23.50 -38.45 5.23
C GLU A 219 23.28 -37.54 4.03
N GLU A 220 22.57 -38.01 3.02
CA GLU A 220 22.26 -37.21 1.84
C GLU A 220 21.27 -36.09 2.20
N TYR A 221 20.32 -36.36 3.11
CA TYR A 221 19.33 -35.38 3.57
C TYR A 221 20.02 -34.21 4.30
N GLU A 222 20.95 -34.51 5.20
CA GLU A 222 21.80 -33.50 5.82
C GLU A 222 22.58 -32.68 4.79
N ALA A 223 23.16 -33.34 3.78
CA ALA A 223 23.89 -32.65 2.73
C ALA A 223 22.99 -31.71 1.93
N LYS A 224 21.75 -32.11 1.61
CA LYS A 224 20.76 -31.24 0.94
C LYS A 224 20.35 -30.06 1.83
N ILE A 225 20.12 -30.27 3.12
CA ILE A 225 19.81 -29.16 4.05
C ILE A 225 20.98 -28.18 4.08
N LYS A 226 22.22 -28.65 4.24
CA LYS A 226 23.42 -27.81 4.24
C LYS A 226 23.52 -27.00 2.94
N GLN A 227 23.34 -27.64 1.78
CA GLN A 227 23.32 -26.94 0.49
C GLN A 227 22.17 -25.93 0.37
N GLN A 228 20.98 -26.23 0.89
CA GLN A 228 19.86 -25.28 0.88
C GLN A 228 20.14 -24.08 1.78
N ILE A 229 20.71 -24.29 2.96
CA ILE A 229 21.13 -23.22 3.86
C ILE A 229 22.20 -22.35 3.19
N GLU A 230 23.20 -22.95 2.55
CA GLU A 230 24.24 -22.22 1.80
C GLU A 230 23.66 -21.43 0.62
N LYS A 231 22.73 -22.02 -0.14
CA LYS A 231 22.01 -21.33 -1.22
C LYS A 231 21.19 -20.16 -0.70
N ARG A 232 20.48 -20.33 0.42
CA ARG A 232 19.74 -19.23 1.08
C ARG A 232 20.70 -18.14 1.54
N TYR A 233 21.82 -18.51 2.16
CA TYR A 233 22.82 -17.58 2.65
C TYR A 233 23.45 -16.76 1.50
N THR A 234 23.87 -17.42 0.42
CA THR A 234 24.43 -16.76 -0.76
C THR A 234 23.39 -15.87 -1.47
N ASN A 235 22.14 -16.30 -1.55
CA ASN A 235 21.05 -15.47 -2.09
C ASN A 235 20.78 -14.23 -1.22
N VAL A 236 20.82 -14.37 0.11
CA VAL A 236 20.69 -13.24 1.04
C VAL A 236 21.86 -12.28 0.84
N LEU A 237 23.10 -12.77 0.81
CA LEU A 237 24.28 -11.94 0.54
C LEU A 237 24.20 -11.23 -0.82
N LYS A 238 23.76 -11.92 -1.87
CA LYS A 238 23.53 -11.33 -3.19
C LYS A 238 22.44 -10.25 -3.14
N SER A 239 21.34 -10.49 -2.44
CA SER A 239 20.28 -9.48 -2.29
C SER A 239 20.74 -8.24 -1.50
N ILE A 240 21.62 -8.42 -0.51
CA ILE A 240 22.23 -7.33 0.26
C ILE A 240 23.16 -6.50 -0.63
N THR A 241 24.03 -7.15 -1.40
CA THR A 241 24.93 -6.47 -2.33
C THR A 241 24.15 -5.75 -3.44
N ASP A 242 23.15 -6.40 -4.05
CA ASP A 242 22.25 -5.78 -5.03
C ASP A 242 21.51 -4.56 -4.45
N TYR A 243 21.08 -4.64 -3.19
CA TYR A 243 20.45 -3.52 -2.49
C TYR A 243 21.42 -2.36 -2.29
N GLN A 244 22.68 -2.64 -1.91
CA GLN A 244 23.72 -1.62 -1.78
C GLN A 244 24.02 -0.95 -3.12
N VAL A 245 24.17 -1.72 -4.21
CA VAL A 245 24.38 -1.18 -5.57
C VAL A 245 23.20 -0.32 -6.01
N LYS A 246 21.96 -0.76 -5.77
CA LYS A 246 20.76 0.04 -6.06
C LYS A 246 20.72 1.33 -5.26
N LYS A 247 21.10 1.29 -3.98
CA LYS A 247 21.17 2.47 -3.10
C LYS A 247 22.23 3.46 -3.61
N GLU A 248 23.40 2.97 -4.00
CA GLU A 248 24.46 3.79 -4.57
C GLU A 248 24.04 4.42 -5.90
N LYS A 249 23.46 3.64 -6.82
CA LYS A 249 22.93 4.14 -8.09
C LYS A 249 21.84 5.19 -7.87
N ALA A 250 20.93 4.98 -6.91
CA ALA A 250 19.91 5.96 -6.57
C ALA A 250 20.50 7.25 -5.98
N ALA A 251 21.54 7.15 -5.13
CA ALA A 251 22.24 8.30 -4.59
C ALA A 251 22.96 9.10 -5.70
N LYS A 252 23.71 8.43 -6.58
CA LYS A 252 24.36 9.02 -7.75
C LYS A 252 23.35 9.72 -8.66
N PHE A 253 22.24 9.04 -8.96
CA PHE A 253 21.17 9.60 -9.79
C PHE A 253 20.51 10.83 -9.16
N ARG A 254 20.30 10.83 -7.84
CA ARG A 254 19.77 11.99 -7.11
C ARG A 254 20.75 13.16 -7.16
N SER A 255 22.05 12.92 -6.95
CA SER A 255 23.08 13.95 -7.06
C SER A 255 23.17 14.51 -8.48
N MET A 256 23.12 13.66 -9.51
CA MET A 256 23.14 14.10 -10.90
C MET A 256 21.90 14.90 -11.27
N LYS A 257 20.71 14.48 -10.82
CA LYS A 257 19.49 15.28 -11.00
C LYS A 257 19.63 16.66 -10.38
N LYS A 258 20.18 16.74 -9.16
CA LYS A 258 20.43 18.01 -8.48
C LYS A 258 21.48 18.86 -9.20
N TYR A 259 22.47 18.23 -9.84
CA TYR A 259 23.48 18.90 -10.65
C TYR A 259 22.87 19.48 -11.95
N LEU A 260 22.13 18.68 -12.73
CA LEU A 260 21.57 19.09 -14.02
C LEU A 260 20.40 20.06 -13.91
N TYR A 261 19.53 19.85 -12.92
CA TYR A 261 18.26 20.59 -12.79
C TYR A 261 18.23 21.53 -11.58
N GLY A 262 19.36 21.64 -10.86
CA GLY A 262 19.47 22.48 -9.66
C GLY A 262 18.67 21.95 -8.45
N LYS A 263 18.44 22.83 -7.47
CA LYS A 263 17.74 22.51 -6.21
C LYS A 263 16.22 22.29 -6.40
N PHE A 264 15.66 22.71 -7.55
CA PHE A 264 14.22 22.80 -7.79
C PHE A 264 13.67 21.72 -8.75
N ALA A 265 14.34 20.57 -8.84
CA ALA A 265 13.82 19.43 -9.61
C ALA A 265 12.58 18.82 -8.93
N VAL A 266 11.43 19.48 -9.07
CA VAL A 266 10.14 18.99 -8.59
C VAL A 266 9.63 17.95 -9.58
N ASN A 267 9.34 16.75 -9.08
CA ASN A 267 8.63 15.76 -9.88
C ASN A 267 7.20 16.27 -10.08
N VAL A 268 6.88 16.78 -11.28
CA VAL A 268 5.51 17.14 -11.63
C VAL A 268 4.72 15.84 -11.74
N PRO A 269 3.80 15.54 -10.81
CA PRO A 269 3.06 14.31 -10.86
C PRO A 269 2.12 14.34 -12.08
N ARG A 270 2.02 13.23 -12.83
CA ARG A 270 1.13 13.15 -14.00
C ARG A 270 -0.36 13.19 -13.61
N ILE A 271 -0.65 12.79 -12.38
CA ILE A 271 -1.96 12.82 -11.75
C ILE A 271 -1.73 13.56 -10.44
N ASN A 272 -2.48 14.64 -10.18
CA ASN A 272 -2.42 15.32 -8.89
C ASN A 272 -2.98 14.37 -7.83
N VAL A 273 -2.09 13.64 -7.16
CA VAL A 273 -2.40 12.74 -6.02
C VAL A 273 -2.17 13.47 -4.69
N ASP A 274 -2.24 14.80 -4.75
CA ASP A 274 -1.99 15.67 -3.62
C ASP A 274 -3.02 15.40 -2.52
N LEU A 275 -2.52 15.44 -1.28
CA LEU A 275 -3.35 15.19 -0.11
C LEU A 275 -4.42 16.28 0.03
N TYR A 276 -4.05 17.51 -0.30
CA TYR A 276 -4.89 18.69 -0.25
C TYR A 276 -5.04 19.25 -1.66
N ALA A 277 -6.27 19.62 -2.03
CA ALA A 277 -6.48 20.38 -3.25
C ALA A 277 -5.95 21.79 -3.03
N ASP A 278 -5.22 22.34 -3.99
CA ASP A 278 -4.85 23.74 -3.97
C ASP A 278 -6.10 24.57 -4.23
N ILE A 279 -6.69 25.10 -3.16
CA ILE A 279 -7.86 25.96 -3.24
C ILE A 279 -7.35 27.37 -3.56
N PRO A 280 -7.73 27.95 -4.71
CA PRO A 280 -7.33 29.30 -5.03
C PRO A 280 -7.92 30.28 -4.02
N MET A 281 -7.17 31.35 -3.74
CA MET A 281 -7.64 32.41 -2.84
C MET A 281 -8.95 33.03 -3.35
N PRO A 282 -9.83 33.55 -2.49
CA PRO A 282 -11.08 34.21 -2.90
C PRO A 282 -10.89 35.34 -3.92
N LYS A 283 -9.74 36.03 -3.88
CA LYS A 283 -9.38 37.10 -4.81
C LYS A 283 -8.99 36.60 -6.21
N SER A 284 -8.80 35.29 -6.38
CA SER A 284 -8.48 34.67 -7.66
C SER A 284 -9.69 34.74 -8.59
N SER A 285 -9.43 34.85 -9.89
CA SER A 285 -10.47 34.85 -10.91
C SER A 285 -10.13 33.85 -12.00
N SER A 286 -11.15 33.37 -12.70
CA SER A 286 -10.99 32.52 -13.88
C SER A 286 -11.78 33.11 -15.02
N LYS A 287 -11.13 33.34 -16.15
CA LYS A 287 -11.77 33.74 -17.39
C LYS A 287 -11.72 32.57 -18.35
N VAL A 288 -12.81 32.36 -19.07
CA VAL A 288 -12.81 31.43 -20.19
C VAL A 288 -11.78 31.93 -21.18
N HIS A 289 -10.88 31.05 -21.60
CA HIS A 289 -10.01 31.38 -22.72
C HIS A 289 -10.89 31.39 -23.96
N ASP A 290 -11.24 32.58 -24.44
CA ASP A 290 -11.97 32.75 -25.68
C ASP A 290 -11.14 32.08 -26.78
N ARG A 291 -11.71 31.03 -27.39
CA ARG A 291 -11.11 30.33 -28.53
C ARG A 291 -11.20 31.18 -29.81
N GLY A 292 -10.90 32.48 -29.72
CA GLY A 292 -10.73 33.32 -30.89
C GLY A 292 -9.46 32.89 -31.63
N ASP A 293 -9.64 32.11 -32.70
CA ASP A 293 -8.78 31.76 -33.84
C ASP A 293 -7.30 31.38 -33.68
N GLU A 294 -6.65 31.62 -32.55
CA GLU A 294 -5.27 31.21 -32.35
C GLU A 294 -5.26 29.86 -31.60
N PRO A 295 -5.01 28.73 -32.31
CA PRO A 295 -4.75 27.48 -31.60
C PRO A 295 -3.58 27.73 -30.65
N ILE A 296 -3.67 27.21 -29.43
CA ILE A 296 -2.51 27.18 -28.53
C ILE A 296 -1.45 26.31 -29.22
N ILE A 297 -0.56 26.94 -30.00
CA ILE A 297 0.55 26.27 -30.65
C ILE A 297 1.53 25.96 -29.53
N ILE A 298 1.48 24.73 -29.04
CA ILE A 298 2.54 24.20 -28.18
C ILE A 298 3.80 24.12 -29.04
N SER A 299 4.54 25.21 -29.11
CA SER A 299 5.68 25.43 -30.01
C SER A 299 6.70 24.29 -29.97
N ARG A 300 6.94 23.72 -28.78
CA ARG A 300 7.70 22.49 -28.62
C ARG A 300 7.43 21.85 -27.25
N ARG A 301 6.88 20.63 -27.23
CA ARG A 301 7.00 19.78 -26.02
C ARG A 301 8.43 19.27 -25.95
N LYS A 302 9.26 19.90 -25.11
CA LYS A 302 10.57 19.34 -24.77
C LYS A 302 10.35 18.17 -23.82
N PHE A 303 10.27 16.96 -24.37
CA PHE A 303 10.33 15.75 -23.57
C PHE A 303 11.65 15.75 -22.81
N GLY A 304 11.60 15.64 -21.47
CA GLY A 304 12.82 15.68 -20.64
C GLY A 304 13.81 14.60 -21.08
N GLN A 305 15.10 14.90 -21.01
CA GLN A 305 16.16 13.96 -21.35
C GLN A 305 16.12 12.78 -20.37
N LYS A 306 15.94 11.57 -20.90
CA LYS A 306 16.01 10.34 -20.10
C LYS A 306 17.48 10.05 -19.82
N ILE A 307 17.91 10.30 -18.59
CA ILE A 307 19.29 10.00 -18.17
C ILE A 307 19.39 8.49 -17.95
N CYS A 308 20.12 7.80 -18.83
CA CYS A 308 20.42 6.36 -18.77
C CYS A 308 21.94 6.14 -18.75
N GLY A 309 22.41 5.06 -18.10
CA GLY A 309 23.83 4.67 -18.07
C GLY A 309 24.51 4.78 -16.69
N ASP A 310 25.69 4.17 -16.56
CA ASP A 310 26.60 4.46 -15.46
C ASP A 310 27.16 5.86 -15.68
N MET A 311 26.82 6.77 -14.76
CA MET A 311 26.85 8.23 -14.93
C MET A 311 28.27 8.83 -14.95
N ILE A 312 29.19 8.20 -15.67
CA ILE A 312 30.41 8.81 -16.15
C ILE A 312 29.97 9.62 -17.37
N PRO A 313 30.06 10.96 -17.36
CA PRO A 313 30.03 11.69 -18.62
C PRO A 313 31.20 11.16 -19.42
N VAL A 314 30.93 10.25 -20.37
CA VAL A 314 31.83 10.09 -21.50
C VAL A 314 31.79 11.47 -22.11
N ARG A 315 32.85 12.27 -21.89
CA ARG A 315 33.06 13.45 -22.72
C ARG A 315 32.99 12.86 -24.10
N GLU A 316 31.97 13.23 -24.87
CA GLU A 316 32.00 13.04 -26.30
C GLU A 316 33.33 13.66 -26.70
N ILE A 317 34.32 12.80 -26.93
CA ILE A 317 35.44 13.13 -27.77
C ILE A 317 34.71 13.59 -29.01
N GLN A 318 34.77 14.90 -29.25
CA GLN A 318 34.24 15.51 -30.44
C GLN A 318 34.91 14.73 -31.57
N PHE A 319 34.22 13.71 -32.09
CA PHE A 319 34.47 13.21 -33.42
C PHE A 319 34.05 14.38 -34.29
N THR A 320 35.02 15.27 -34.48
CA THR A 320 34.99 16.33 -35.47
C THR A 320 34.41 15.75 -36.74
N ASP A 321 33.33 16.38 -37.19
CA ASP A 321 32.69 16.24 -38.48
C ASP A 321 33.61 15.64 -39.55
N GLY A 322 33.55 14.32 -39.69
CA GLY A 322 33.97 13.59 -40.87
C GLY A 322 32.70 13.05 -41.49
N GLY A 323 32.05 13.88 -42.30
CA GLY A 323 30.72 13.63 -42.84
C GLY A 323 30.56 12.26 -43.48
N HIS A 324 29.37 11.68 -43.25
CA HIS A 324 28.60 11.07 -44.32
C HIS A 324 27.19 10.81 -43.82
N ASP A 325 26.24 11.46 -44.48
CA ASP A 325 24.84 11.08 -44.45
C ASP A 325 24.73 9.62 -44.89
N SER A 326 24.41 8.74 -43.94
CA SER A 326 23.82 7.46 -44.23
C SER A 326 22.68 7.21 -43.25
N VAL A 327 21.47 7.42 -43.78
CA VAL A 327 20.22 6.83 -43.31
C VAL A 327 20.50 5.37 -42.92
N ARG A 328 20.43 5.05 -41.63
CA ARG A 328 20.49 3.66 -41.15
C ARG A 328 19.13 3.24 -40.65
N ASP A 329 18.58 2.30 -41.41
CA ASP A 329 17.48 1.43 -41.06
C ASP A 329 17.55 0.91 -39.62
N VAL A 330 16.39 0.91 -38.97
CA VAL A 330 16.13 0.29 -37.68
C VAL A 330 16.08 -1.23 -37.88
N GLY A 331 17.26 -1.82 -38.09
CA GLY A 331 17.47 -3.26 -38.20
C GLY A 331 17.83 -3.89 -36.86
N ASN A 332 16.85 -4.57 -36.27
CA ASN A 332 16.96 -5.80 -35.47
C ASN A 332 18.36 -6.16 -34.90
N ASP A 333 18.71 -5.64 -33.72
CA ASP A 333 19.99 -5.86 -33.06
C ASP A 333 19.95 -7.15 -32.19
N ASN A 334 20.06 -8.31 -32.85
CA ASN A 334 20.38 -9.60 -32.21
C ASN A 334 21.88 -9.67 -31.93
N ARG A 335 22.37 -8.93 -30.93
CA ARG A 335 23.76 -9.10 -30.45
C ARG A 335 23.83 -10.20 -29.40
N PRO A 336 24.68 -11.22 -29.58
CA PRO A 336 25.00 -12.15 -28.50
C PRO A 336 25.79 -11.42 -27.40
N ASP A 337 25.45 -11.71 -26.14
CA ASP A 337 26.16 -11.19 -24.97
C ASP A 337 27.66 -11.49 -25.07
N PRO A 338 28.55 -10.56 -24.67
CA PRO A 338 29.98 -10.79 -24.69
C PRO A 338 30.35 -11.92 -23.70
N PRO A 339 31.27 -12.83 -24.06
CA PRO A 339 31.70 -13.89 -23.16
C PRO A 339 32.38 -13.29 -21.93
N LEU A 340 31.93 -13.70 -20.74
CA LEU A 340 32.59 -13.37 -19.47
C LEU A 340 34.08 -13.69 -19.57
N THR A 341 34.91 -12.66 -19.50
CA THR A 341 36.37 -12.76 -19.49
C THR A 341 36.84 -13.63 -18.33
N LYS A 342 37.74 -14.58 -18.63
CA LYS A 342 38.38 -15.55 -17.71
C LYS A 342 38.86 -14.95 -16.38
N MET A 343 39.22 -13.66 -16.34
CA MET A 343 39.66 -12.99 -15.10
C MET A 343 38.60 -12.93 -13.98
N GLN A 344 37.30 -12.95 -14.29
CA GLN A 344 36.27 -12.95 -13.23
C GLN A 344 36.07 -14.33 -12.58
N LYS A 345 36.50 -15.42 -13.23
CA LYS A 345 36.49 -16.76 -12.65
C LYS A 345 37.67 -17.00 -11.70
N GLU A 346 38.81 -16.36 -11.92
CA GLU A 346 39.99 -16.55 -11.07
C GLU A 346 39.94 -15.69 -9.80
N PHE A 347 39.32 -14.51 -9.83
CA PHE A 347 39.25 -13.63 -8.64
C PHE A 347 38.31 -14.15 -7.52
N LEU A 348 37.41 -15.08 -7.82
CA LEU A 348 36.51 -15.71 -6.84
C LEU A 348 37.10 -16.94 -6.14
N HIS A 349 38.24 -17.46 -6.61
CA HIS A 349 38.87 -18.66 -6.04
C HIS A 349 39.99 -18.38 -5.03
N THR A 350 40.33 -17.10 -4.76
CA THR A 350 41.43 -16.73 -3.88
C THR A 350 40.97 -15.90 -2.68
N ILE A 351 39.88 -16.31 -2.05
CA ILE A 351 39.64 -15.97 -0.63
C ILE A 351 40.28 -17.10 0.17
N PRO A 352 41.21 -16.83 1.11
CA PRO A 352 41.96 -17.89 1.78
C PRO A 352 41.00 -18.76 2.60
N VAL A 353 40.80 -19.99 2.13
CA VAL A 353 40.02 -21.06 2.77
C VAL A 353 40.40 -21.24 4.25
N LEU A 354 41.63 -20.87 4.62
CA LEU A 354 42.13 -20.84 6.00
C LEU A 354 41.37 -19.86 6.91
N MET A 355 40.96 -18.69 6.41
CA MET A 355 40.25 -17.69 7.22
C MET A 355 38.81 -18.13 7.51
N VAL A 356 38.15 -18.74 6.51
CA VAL A 356 36.79 -19.29 6.65
C VAL A 356 36.78 -20.53 7.57
N ARG A 357 37.79 -21.42 7.47
CA ARG A 357 37.93 -22.55 8.40
C ARG A 357 38.14 -22.11 9.85
N LYS A 358 38.94 -21.07 10.09
CA LYS A 358 39.20 -20.54 11.44
C LYS A 358 37.96 -19.86 12.04
N LEU A 359 37.13 -19.22 11.21
CA LEU A 359 35.86 -18.63 11.63
C LEU A 359 34.80 -19.71 11.93
N LEU A 360 34.72 -20.75 11.11
CA LEU A 360 33.82 -21.89 11.31
C LEU A 360 34.17 -22.73 12.55
N SER A 361 35.46 -22.91 12.87
CA SER A 361 35.85 -23.63 14.09
C SER A 361 35.49 -22.83 15.35
N LYS A 362 35.62 -21.50 15.30
CA LYS A 362 35.26 -20.61 16.42
C LYS A 362 33.73 -20.58 16.65
N MET A 363 32.95 -20.61 15.58
CA MET A 363 31.48 -20.68 15.68
C MET A 363 30.98 -22.06 16.14
N LYS A 364 31.62 -23.17 15.75
CA LYS A 364 31.27 -24.51 16.27
C LYS A 364 31.49 -24.64 17.79
N GLY A 365 32.51 -23.98 18.33
CA GLY A 365 32.72 -23.91 19.79
C GLY A 365 31.56 -23.20 20.50
N GLN A 366 31.15 -22.03 19.99
CA GLN A 366 30.05 -21.25 20.58
C GLN A 366 28.68 -21.93 20.45
N LEU A 367 28.45 -22.69 19.37
CA LEU A 367 27.17 -23.41 19.21
C LEU A 367 27.07 -24.61 20.18
N LYS A 368 28.20 -25.26 20.50
CA LYS A 368 28.22 -26.37 21.45
C LYS A 368 27.92 -25.89 22.87
N ASP A 369 28.49 -24.75 23.27
CA ASP A 369 28.21 -24.14 24.59
C ASP A 369 26.75 -23.69 24.76
N HIS A 370 26.05 -23.33 23.67
CA HIS A 370 24.63 -22.99 23.71
C HIS A 370 23.70 -24.21 23.65
N SER A 371 24.11 -25.28 22.97
CA SER A 371 23.35 -26.55 22.93
C SER A 371 23.34 -27.24 24.28
N ASP A 372 24.48 -27.29 24.96
CA ASP A 372 24.60 -27.94 26.27
C ASP A 372 23.80 -27.17 27.35
N LYS A 373 23.73 -25.83 27.25
CA LYS A 373 22.88 -25.00 28.11
C LYS A 373 21.38 -25.12 27.82
N GLY A 374 20.98 -25.41 26.58
CA GLY A 374 19.57 -25.60 26.20
C GLY A 374 19.00 -26.94 26.65
N ALA A 375 19.82 -27.99 26.69
CA ALA A 375 19.42 -29.32 27.15
C ALA A 375 19.09 -29.38 28.65
N ASP A 376 19.76 -28.55 29.46
CA ASP A 376 19.51 -28.46 30.91
C ASP A 376 18.20 -27.73 31.26
N ILE A 377 17.72 -26.85 30.37
CA ILE A 377 16.45 -26.12 30.56
C ILE A 377 15.26 -27.06 30.30
N TYR A 378 15.31 -27.87 29.24
CA TYR A 378 14.25 -28.83 28.92
C TYR A 378 14.11 -29.98 29.94
N LYS A 379 15.19 -30.35 30.63
CA LYS A 379 15.12 -31.35 31.71
C LYS A 379 14.41 -30.87 32.97
N ARG A 380 14.34 -29.55 33.23
CA ARG A 380 13.60 -29.00 34.38
C ARG A 380 12.11 -28.87 34.12
N GLU A 381 11.70 -28.72 32.87
CA GLU A 381 10.28 -28.48 32.51
C GLU A 381 9.44 -29.76 32.52
N ILE A 382 10.05 -30.94 32.31
CA ILE A 382 9.35 -32.24 32.30
C ILE A 382 9.07 -32.77 33.73
N GLN A 383 9.70 -32.22 34.77
CA GLN A 383 9.44 -32.62 36.16
C GLN A 383 8.21 -31.95 36.82
N PHE A 384 7.57 -30.96 36.18
CA PHE A 384 6.47 -30.19 36.79
C PHE A 384 5.05 -30.59 36.34
N THR A 385 4.88 -31.57 35.46
CA THR A 385 3.56 -31.93 34.90
C THR A 385 2.85 -33.12 35.57
N HIS A 386 3.19 -33.45 36.82
CA HIS A 386 2.47 -34.47 37.61
C HIS A 386 2.11 -33.95 38.99
N PHE A 387 1.04 -33.15 39.09
CA PHE A 387 0.31 -32.97 40.34
C PHE A 387 -1.14 -32.52 40.08
N GLY A 388 -2.09 -33.31 40.56
CA GLY A 388 -3.39 -32.83 41.07
C GLY A 388 -4.60 -32.91 40.14
N ASP A 389 -5.13 -34.12 39.98
CA ASP A 389 -6.59 -34.33 39.99
C ASP A 389 -7.06 -34.01 41.40
N ASP A 390 -7.93 -33.01 41.59
CA ASP A 390 -8.77 -32.98 42.78
C ASP A 390 -10.08 -32.19 42.59
N SER A 391 -11.16 -32.99 42.64
CA SER A 391 -12.46 -32.77 43.28
C SER A 391 -13.17 -31.40 43.22
N GLY A 392 -14.41 -31.48 42.72
CA GLY A 392 -15.32 -30.35 42.59
C GLY A 392 -15.83 -29.77 43.90
N LYS A 393 -16.17 -28.49 43.83
CA LYS A 393 -17.10 -27.81 44.73
C LYS A 393 -17.96 -26.85 43.91
N SER A 394 -19.26 -27.14 43.86
CA SER A 394 -20.31 -26.22 43.46
C SER A 394 -20.33 -25.04 44.44
N VAL A 395 -20.05 -23.85 43.93
CA VAL A 395 -20.24 -22.58 44.67
C VAL A 395 -21.54 -21.96 44.19
N GLN A 396 -22.32 -21.58 45.19
CA GLN A 396 -23.66 -21.01 45.16
C GLN A 396 -23.60 -19.56 44.63
N ASP A 397 -24.42 -19.27 43.62
CA ASP A 397 -24.66 -17.91 43.11
C ASP A 397 -25.56 -17.16 44.09
N ASP A 398 -25.03 -16.09 44.68
CA ASP A 398 -25.80 -15.03 45.32
C ASP A 398 -25.10 -13.69 45.09
N ASN A 399 -25.88 -12.72 44.58
CA ASN A 399 -25.63 -11.28 44.42
C ASN A 399 -25.22 -10.77 43.04
N ASP A 400 -26.22 -10.57 42.18
CA ASP A 400 -26.19 -9.57 41.11
C ASP A 400 -26.44 -8.15 41.69
N PRO A 401 -25.51 -7.19 41.52
CA PRO A 401 -25.82 -5.79 41.69
C PRO A 401 -26.40 -5.21 40.39
N ASP A 402 -27.55 -4.55 40.55
CA ASP A 402 -28.33 -3.83 39.52
C ASP A 402 -27.46 -2.88 38.66
N LEU A 403 -27.05 -3.34 37.49
CA LEU A 403 -26.30 -2.55 36.50
C LEU A 403 -27.29 -1.70 35.67
N SER A 404 -27.76 -0.60 36.24
CA SER A 404 -28.56 0.38 35.50
C SER A 404 -27.65 1.18 34.56
N LEU A 405 -27.77 0.87 33.25
CA LEU A 405 -27.11 1.63 32.18
C LEU A 405 -27.54 3.12 32.21
N PRO A 406 -26.62 4.07 32.00
CA PRO A 406 -26.98 5.48 31.89
C PRO A 406 -27.83 5.71 30.63
N LYS A 407 -29.03 6.27 30.83
CA LYS A 407 -29.94 6.70 29.74
C LYS A 407 -29.21 7.70 28.84
N ILE A 408 -28.92 7.27 27.61
CA ILE A 408 -28.43 8.15 26.53
C ILE A 408 -29.55 9.14 26.19
N PRO A 409 -29.31 10.46 26.22
CA PRO A 409 -30.31 11.44 25.83
C PRO A 409 -30.63 11.28 24.33
N GLN A 410 -31.87 10.92 24.01
CA GLN A 410 -32.35 10.94 22.64
C GLN A 410 -32.46 12.40 22.16
N PRO A 411 -31.78 12.79 21.06
CA PRO A 411 -31.95 14.13 20.52
C PRO A 411 -33.34 14.24 19.87
N SER A 412 -34.17 15.13 20.40
CA SER A 412 -35.39 15.58 19.74
C SER A 412 -35.02 16.26 18.43
N LEU A 413 -35.26 15.56 17.32
CA LEU A 413 -35.08 16.09 15.97
C LEU A 413 -36.30 16.98 15.64
N GLU A 414 -36.37 18.18 16.22
CA GLU A 414 -37.31 19.20 15.77
C GLU A 414 -36.85 19.73 14.41
N ILE A 415 -37.44 19.21 13.34
CA ILE A 415 -37.33 19.79 11.99
C ILE A 415 -38.25 21.02 11.97
N PRO A 416 -37.74 22.25 11.85
CA PRO A 416 -38.60 23.41 11.66
C PRO A 416 -39.22 23.32 10.27
N MET A 417 -40.49 22.87 10.20
CA MET A 417 -41.30 23.08 9.01
C MET A 417 -41.51 24.59 8.83
N LYS A 418 -40.71 25.20 7.96
CA LYS A 418 -41.04 26.50 7.38
C LYS A 418 -42.33 26.32 6.58
N LYS A 419 -43.42 26.91 7.09
CA LYS A 419 -44.63 27.17 6.30
C LYS A 419 -44.24 28.06 5.12
N ALA A 420 -44.39 27.55 3.90
CA ALA A 420 -44.40 28.37 2.71
C ALA A 420 -45.74 29.11 2.67
N ASN A 421 -45.68 30.44 2.54
CA ASN A 421 -46.77 31.28 2.05
C ASN A 421 -46.56 31.51 0.56
#